data_AF-A0A1G1C137-F1
#
_entry.id   AF-A0A1G1C137-F1
#
_cell.length_a   1.000
_cell.length_b   1.000
_cell.length_c   1.000
_cell.angle_alpha   90.00
_cell.angle_beta   90.00
_cell.angle_gamma   90.00
#
_symmetry.space_group_name_H-M   'P 1'
#
loop_
_entity.id
_entity.type
_entity.pdbx_description
1 polymer ?
#
loop_
_entity_poly.entity_id
_entity_poly.type
_entity_poly.pdbx_seq_one_letter_code
_entity_poly.pdbx_strand_id
1 'polypeptide(L)'
;MNRQSLLGIVQGHAGLTVDPQETAVHVRVDRDDLSILFTVPYDVPEMYFEGQQKSTGKKIEDWLDYYGDEAESDFEADLRRFLNALQDCPLRVGADGRRIQYFRETWQHFFG
;
A
#
# COMPACT_ATOMS: atom_id res chain seq x y z
N MET A 1 -5.95 -5.02 15.12
CA MET A 1 -6.83 -5.80 14.21
C MET A 1 -6.34 -7.24 14.13
N ASN A 2 -7.22 -8.25 14.10
CA ASN A 2 -6.81 -9.66 13.98
C ASN A 2 -6.58 -10.10 12.52
N ARG A 3 -5.84 -11.21 12.32
CA ARG A 3 -5.53 -11.80 11.00
C ARG A 3 -6.75 -12.01 10.11
N GLN A 4 -7.86 -12.50 10.65
CA GLN A 4 -9.07 -12.80 9.87
C GLN A 4 -9.73 -11.52 9.33
N SER A 5 -9.80 -10.47 10.14
CA SER A 5 -10.29 -9.15 9.72
C SER A 5 -9.41 -8.55 8.63
N LEU A 6 -8.09 -8.59 8.80
CA LEU A 6 -7.15 -8.11 7.79
C LEU A 6 -7.32 -8.86 6.47
N LEU A 7 -7.36 -10.18 6.51
CA LEU A 7 -7.62 -11.01 5.33
C LEU A 7 -8.96 -10.64 4.67
N GLY A 8 -10.02 -10.41 5.44
CA GLY A 8 -11.31 -9.97 4.90
C GLY A 8 -11.26 -8.61 4.18
N ILE A 9 -10.30 -7.74 4.49
CA ILE A 9 -10.10 -6.45 3.81
C ILE A 9 -9.33 -6.64 2.51
N VAL A 10 -8.25 -7.43 2.53
CA VAL A 10 -7.36 -7.59 1.37
C VAL A 10 -7.86 -8.66 0.38
N GLN A 11 -8.75 -9.54 0.83
CA GLN A 11 -9.31 -10.63 0.03
C GLN A 11 -10.16 -10.06 -1.11
N GLY A 12 -9.61 -10.12 -2.32
CA GLY A 12 -10.22 -9.54 -3.52
C GLY A 12 -9.19 -8.87 -4.45
N HIS A 13 -8.01 -8.52 -3.92
CA HIS A 13 -6.94 -7.99 -4.75
C HIS A 13 -6.22 -9.11 -5.49
N ALA A 14 -6.18 -9.02 -6.82
CA ALA A 14 -5.56 -10.02 -7.70
C ALA A 14 -4.05 -10.21 -7.44
N GLY A 15 -3.38 -9.21 -6.87
CA GLY A 15 -1.97 -9.25 -6.50
C GLY A 15 -1.69 -9.70 -5.07
N LEU A 16 -2.69 -10.21 -4.36
CA LEU A 16 -2.54 -10.67 -2.98
C LEU A 16 -1.68 -11.94 -2.94
N THR A 17 -0.65 -11.91 -2.10
CA THR A 17 0.15 -13.06 -1.70
C THR A 17 0.33 -13.03 -0.19
N VAL A 18 0.55 -14.20 0.42
CA VAL A 18 0.87 -14.30 1.84
C VAL A 18 2.37 -14.51 1.95
N ASP A 19 3.01 -13.83 2.89
CA ASP A 19 4.43 -14.04 3.20
C ASP A 19 4.68 -15.54 3.53
N PRO A 20 5.76 -16.18 3.03
CA PRO A 20 6.01 -17.59 3.30
C PRO A 20 6.17 -17.96 4.78
N GLN A 21 6.53 -17.00 5.65
CA GLN A 21 6.59 -17.21 7.10
C GLN A 21 5.24 -16.95 7.79
N GLU A 22 4.21 -16.61 7.01
CA GLU A 22 2.86 -16.26 7.45
C GLU A 22 2.81 -15.11 8.47
N THR A 23 3.73 -14.14 8.34
CA THR A 23 3.80 -12.98 9.24
C THR A 23 3.12 -11.73 8.68
N ALA A 24 2.88 -11.69 7.37
CA ALA A 24 2.30 -10.56 6.68
C ALA A 24 1.50 -10.99 5.43
N VAL A 25 0.73 -10.05 4.89
CA VAL A 25 0.21 -10.10 3.52
C VAL A 25 0.93 -9.09 2.64
N HIS A 26 1.07 -9.44 1.38
CA HIS A 26 1.57 -8.56 0.35
C HIS A 26 0.52 -8.36 -0.74
N VAL A 27 0.33 -7.13 -1.19
CA VAL A 27 -0.44 -6.80 -2.39
C VAL A 27 0.51 -6.17 -3.38
N ARG A 28 0.73 -6.86 -4.50
CA ARG A 28 1.54 -6.34 -5.60
C ARG A 28 0.67 -5.80 -6.72
N VAL A 29 0.94 -4.58 -7.15
CA VAL A 29 0.27 -3.95 -8.30
C VAL A 29 1.32 -3.52 -9.31
N ASP A 30 1.26 -4.14 -10.49
CA ASP A 30 2.06 -3.79 -11.66
C ASP A 30 1.17 -3.05 -12.67
N ARG A 31 1.44 -1.76 -12.92
CA ARG A 31 0.71 -0.94 -13.89
C ARG A 31 1.66 -0.01 -14.63
N ASP A 32 1.55 0.00 -15.95
CA ASP A 32 2.35 0.87 -16.82
C ASP A 32 3.86 0.80 -16.45
N ASP A 33 4.44 1.96 -16.15
CA ASP A 33 5.84 2.13 -15.76
C ASP A 33 6.08 1.95 -14.25
N LEU A 34 5.11 1.43 -13.49
CA LEU A 34 5.19 1.28 -12.03
C LEU A 34 4.95 -0.16 -11.57
N SER A 35 5.70 -0.55 -10.55
CA SER A 35 5.48 -1.72 -9.71
C SER A 35 5.37 -1.23 -8.28
N ILE A 36 4.27 -1.55 -7.59
CA ILE A 36 4.09 -1.23 -6.17
C ILE A 36 3.93 -2.54 -5.40
N LEU A 37 4.71 -2.71 -4.34
CA LEU A 37 4.51 -3.73 -3.32
C LEU A 37 3.99 -3.04 -2.06
N PHE A 38 2.89 -3.56 -1.54
CA PHE A 38 2.28 -3.10 -0.31
C PHE A 38 2.28 -4.26 0.68
N THR A 39 2.85 -4.06 1.86
CA THR A 39 3.05 -5.11 2.88
C THR A 39 2.37 -4.71 4.17
N VAL A 40 1.58 -5.63 4.73
CA VAL A 40 0.82 -5.42 5.97
C VAL A 40 1.08 -6.59 6.91
N PRO A 41 1.86 -6.38 8.00
CA PRO A 41 2.04 -7.39 9.04
C PRO A 41 0.71 -7.74 9.73
N TYR A 42 0.61 -8.96 10.27
CA TYR A 42 -0.60 -9.39 10.97
C TYR A 42 -0.70 -8.85 12.40
N ASP A 43 0.44 -8.66 13.07
CA ASP A 43 0.50 -8.49 14.52
C ASP A 43 0.72 -7.04 14.98
N VAL A 44 1.00 -6.13 14.04
CA VAL A 44 1.23 -4.70 14.30
C VAL A 44 0.45 -3.82 13.32
N PRO A 45 -0.12 -2.69 13.75
CA PRO A 45 -0.82 -1.76 12.89
C PRO A 45 0.19 -0.89 12.14
N GLU A 46 0.85 -1.51 11.16
CA GLU A 46 1.91 -0.90 10.36
C GLU A 46 1.72 -1.25 8.88
N MET A 47 2.21 -0.38 8.01
CA MET A 47 2.15 -0.57 6.57
C MET A 47 3.47 -0.19 5.93
N TYR A 48 4.00 -1.10 5.10
CA TYR A 48 5.20 -0.86 4.34
C TYR A 48 4.89 -0.80 2.84
N PHE A 49 5.48 0.18 2.17
CA PHE A 49 5.30 0.42 0.74
C PHE A 49 6.64 0.42 0.02
N GLU A 50 6.71 -0.26 -1.12
CA GLU A 50 7.80 -0.13 -2.09
C GLU A 50 7.21 0.21 -3.46
N GLY A 51 7.66 1.30 -4.05
CA GLY A 51 7.36 1.70 -5.42
C GLY A 51 8.62 1.63 -6.27
N GLN A 52 8.55 1.00 -7.44
CA GLN A 52 9.61 0.98 -8.42
C GLN A 52 9.11 1.53 -9.75
N GLN A 53 9.77 2.58 -10.25
CA GLN A 53 9.61 3.03 -11.62
C GLN A 53 10.46 2.15 -12.54
N LYS A 54 9.83 1.44 -13.48
CA LYS A 54 10.46 0.39 -14.30
C LYS A 54 11.48 0.97 -15.28
N SER A 55 11.15 2.08 -15.93
CA SER A 55 11.98 2.75 -16.94
C SER A 55 13.29 3.29 -16.40
N THR A 56 13.29 3.78 -15.16
CA THR A 56 14.44 4.41 -14.51
C THR A 56 15.10 3.51 -13.46
N GLY A 57 14.43 2.43 -13.05
CA GLY A 57 14.81 1.59 -11.92
C GLY A 57 14.67 2.30 -10.56
N LYS A 58 14.11 3.51 -10.51
CA LYS A 58 14.02 4.31 -9.29
C LYS A 58 13.12 3.64 -8.27
N LYS A 59 13.59 3.55 -7.03
CA LYS A 59 12.84 3.04 -5.88
C LYS A 59 12.40 4.18 -4.96
N ILE A 60 11.20 4.03 -4.41
CA ILE A 60 10.59 4.88 -3.39
C ILE A 60 10.04 3.92 -2.34
N GLU A 61 10.40 4.12 -1.09
CA GLU A 61 9.99 3.25 0.01
C GLU A 61 9.46 4.11 1.14
N ASP A 62 8.43 3.65 1.84
CA ASP A 62 7.83 4.38 2.95
C ASP A 62 7.21 3.42 3.96
N TRP A 63 7.12 3.88 5.20
CA TRP A 63 6.58 3.13 6.33
C TRP A 63 5.60 4.00 7.10
N LEU A 64 4.40 3.48 7.31
CA LEU A 64 3.36 4.13 8.09
C LEU A 64 3.07 3.31 9.34
N ASP A 65 3.39 3.89 10.49
CA ASP A 65 3.09 3.32 11.81
C ASP A 65 1.90 4.04 12.44
N TYR A 66 1.06 3.28 13.13
CA TYR A 66 -0.12 3.80 13.82
C TYR A 66 0.04 3.61 15.33
N TYR A 67 -0.09 4.70 16.09
CA TYR A 67 0.07 4.71 17.55
C TYR A 67 -1.06 5.48 18.23
N GLY A 68 -1.39 5.09 19.46
CA GLY A 68 -2.43 5.73 20.27
C GLY A 68 -3.76 4.98 20.27
N ASP A 69 -4.76 5.57 20.92
CA ASP A 69 -6.04 4.91 21.20
C ASP A 69 -6.88 4.63 19.94
N GLU A 70 -6.64 5.38 18.85
CA GLU A 70 -7.35 5.27 17.56
C GLU A 70 -6.53 4.51 16.50
N ALA A 71 -5.36 3.96 16.87
CA ALA A 71 -4.41 3.36 15.93
C ALA A 71 -5.04 2.27 15.05
N GLU A 72 -5.87 1.39 15.61
CA GLU A 72 -6.50 0.32 14.83
C GLU A 72 -7.53 0.83 13.83
N SER A 73 -8.33 1.83 14.21
CA SER A 73 -9.35 2.42 13.33
C SER A 73 -8.73 3.23 12.20
N ASP A 74 -7.69 4.01 12.51
CA ASP A 74 -6.95 4.79 11.51
C ASP A 74 -6.23 3.88 10.52
N PHE A 75 -5.59 2.82 11.03
CA PHE A 75 -4.96 1.80 10.22
C PHE A 75 -5.96 1.12 9.27
N GLU A 76 -7.12 0.68 9.76
CA GLU A 76 -8.14 0.07 8.89
C GLU A 76 -8.66 1.04 7.83
N ALA A 77 -8.94 2.29 8.20
CA ALA A 77 -9.44 3.31 7.28
C ALA A 77 -8.44 3.59 6.16
N ASP A 78 -7.16 3.75 6.51
CA ASP A 78 -6.09 4.01 5.55
C ASP A 78 -5.77 2.78 4.69
N LEU A 79 -5.74 1.59 5.28
CA LEU A 79 -5.59 0.33 4.54
C LEU A 79 -6.62 0.24 3.41
N ARG A 80 -7.91 0.46 3.72
CA ARG A 80 -8.99 0.45 2.72
C ARG A 80 -8.80 1.55 1.68
N ARG A 81 -8.42 2.76 2.10
CA ARG A 81 -8.15 3.88 1.19
C ARG A 81 -7.04 3.52 0.20
N PHE A 82 -5.95 2.94 0.68
CA PHE A 82 -4.78 2.61 -0.13
C PHE A 82 -5.07 1.50 -1.12
N LEU A 83 -5.73 0.43 -0.68
CA LEU A 83 -6.17 -0.67 -1.53
C LEU A 83 -7.10 -0.21 -2.66
N ASN A 84 -8.08 0.65 -2.34
CA ASN A 84 -8.96 1.24 -3.35
C ASN A 84 -8.18 2.11 -4.35
N ALA A 85 -7.20 2.89 -3.90
CA ALA A 85 -6.37 3.70 -4.79
C ALA A 85 -5.51 2.82 -5.71
N LEU A 86 -4.93 1.73 -5.19
CA LEU A 86 -4.16 0.77 -5.98
C LEU A 86 -5.01 0.07 -7.04
N GLN A 87 -6.30 -0.14 -6.78
CA GLN A 87 -7.20 -0.82 -7.70
C GLN A 87 -7.82 0.11 -8.74
N ASP A 88 -8.29 1.30 -8.35
CA ASP A 88 -9.19 2.07 -9.21
C ASP A 88 -8.58 3.37 -9.73
N CYS A 89 -7.42 3.78 -9.21
CA CYS A 89 -6.82 5.08 -9.57
C CYS A 89 -5.62 4.93 -10.51
N PRO A 90 -5.42 5.89 -11.44
CA PRO A 90 -4.14 6.09 -12.12
C PRO A 90 -3.03 6.42 -11.11
N LEU A 91 -1.83 5.87 -11.32
CA LEU A 91 -0.68 6.02 -10.45
C LEU A 91 0.48 6.67 -11.20
N ARG A 92 1.29 7.47 -10.49
CA ARG A 92 2.53 8.04 -11.04
C ARG A 92 3.58 8.30 -9.96
N VAL A 93 4.82 8.48 -10.39
CA VAL A 93 5.84 9.14 -9.57
C VAL A 93 5.57 10.66 -9.58
N GLY A 94 5.59 11.29 -8.41
CA GLY A 94 5.46 12.73 -8.26
C GLY A 94 6.60 13.50 -8.94
N ALA A 95 6.38 14.79 -9.22
CA ALA A 95 7.36 15.62 -9.93
C ALA A 95 8.69 15.80 -9.17
N ASP A 96 8.67 15.69 -7.84
CA ASP A 96 9.89 15.67 -7.01
C ASP A 96 10.66 14.35 -7.09
N GLY A 97 10.05 13.33 -7.70
CA GLY A 97 10.58 12.00 -7.81
C GLY A 97 10.62 11.23 -6.48
N ARG A 98 10.10 11.78 -5.38
CA ARG A 98 10.23 11.18 -4.05
C ARG A 98 8.97 10.46 -3.61
N ARG A 99 7.84 10.76 -4.24
CA ARG A 99 6.53 10.25 -3.84
C ARG A 99 5.85 9.46 -4.93
N ILE A 100 5.01 8.52 -4.54
CA ILE A 100 3.97 7.97 -5.40
C ILE A 100 2.69 8.79 -5.21
N GLN A 101 1.99 9.03 -6.31
CA GLN A 101 0.73 9.76 -6.33
C GLN A 101 -0.35 8.93 -7.03
N TYR A 102 -1.59 9.11 -6.59
CA TYR A 102 -2.77 8.59 -7.27
C TYR A 102 -3.71 9.72 -7.69
N PHE A 103 -4.49 9.49 -8.75
CA PHE A 103 -5.44 10.48 -9.27
C PHE A 103 -6.87 10.13 -8.90
N ARG A 104 -7.59 11.08 -8.31
CA ARG A 104 -9.06 11.06 -8.19
C ARG A 104 -9.65 12.25 -8.95
N GLU A 105 -9.76 13.40 -8.29
CA GLU A 105 -10.07 14.70 -8.90
C GLU A 105 -8.80 15.51 -9.15
N THR A 106 -7.83 15.36 -8.25
CA THR A 106 -6.50 15.93 -8.30
C THR A 106 -5.48 14.85 -7.95
N TRP A 107 -4.21 15.13 -8.24
CA TRP A 107 -3.12 14.24 -7.83
C TRP A 107 -2.90 14.35 -6.32
N GLN A 108 -3.04 13.23 -5.63
CA GLN A 108 -2.89 13.12 -4.18
C GLN A 108 -1.67 12.28 -3.83
N HIS A 109 -1.11 12.51 -2.65
CA HIS A 109 -0.01 11.72 -2.11
C HIS A 109 -0.51 10.33 -1.74
N PHE A 110 0.18 9.30 -2.25
CA PHE A 110 0.01 7.91 -1.86
C PHE A 110 0.95 7.55 -0.71
N PHE A 111 2.28 7.54 -0.98
CA PHE A 111 3.36 7.38 0.00
C PHE A 111 4.67 8.01 -0.52
N GLY A 112 5.67 8.18 0.35
CA GLY A 112 7.03 8.69 0.05
C GLY A 112 7.27 10.17 0.35
#